data_AF-A0A9E3RDY0-F1
#
_entry.id   AF-A0A9E3RDY0-F1
#
_cell.length_a   1.000
_cell.length_b   1.000
_cell.length_c   1.000
_cell.angle_alpha   90.00
_cell.angle_beta   90.00
_cell.angle_gamma   90.00
#
_symmetry.space_group_name_H-M   'P 1'
#
loop_
_entity.id
_entity.type
_entity.pdbx_description
1 polymer ?
#
loop_
_entity_poly.entity_id
_entity_poly.type
_entity_poly.pdbx_seq_one_letter_code
_entity_poly.pdbx_strand_id
1 'polypeptide(L)'
;AGAGERVREAIASREQDADAAAKENLDRALGAAHAHCPQELLTALLVAEQTFQRALLTDLPAGSVALLFSGALERALFILYVKRFDAWLGRTGRRQEFLDGAVRERRGQRVEYFDHFVEAFDSAHAGRAPSLGEVGRVLERRAEAYLAPLRDFLASSYALEDARYDQVAAFVRWSKETLRDPVAHGRFIELGYPELRRFREQLLFSFDGGGVGLLAQMLEPRR
;
A
#
# COMPACT_ATOMS: atom_id res chain seq x y z
N ALA A 1 -38.36 -20.87 -21.63
CA ALA A 1 -37.33 -19.81 -21.47
C ALA A 1 -37.06 -19.43 -19.99
N GLY A 2 -37.90 -19.74 -19.00
CA GLY A 2 -37.85 -19.03 -17.70
C GLY A 2 -36.84 -19.42 -16.62
N ALA A 3 -36.11 -20.55 -16.69
CA ALA A 3 -35.17 -20.91 -15.60
C ALA A 3 -33.80 -20.22 -15.72
N GLY A 4 -33.22 -20.21 -16.92
CA GLY A 4 -31.91 -19.59 -17.16
C GLY A 4 -31.93 -18.06 -17.08
N GLU A 5 -33.05 -17.43 -17.44
CA GLU A 5 -33.25 -15.98 -17.33
C GLU A 5 -33.33 -15.53 -15.87
N ARG A 6 -34.14 -16.22 -15.05
CA ARG A 6 -34.24 -15.97 -13.61
C ARG A 6 -32.91 -16.16 -12.87
N VAL A 7 -32.11 -17.15 -13.26
CA VAL A 7 -30.76 -17.36 -12.66
C VAL A 7 -29.82 -16.21 -13.04
N ARG A 8 -29.84 -15.73 -14.29
CA ARG A 8 -29.02 -14.58 -14.71
C ARG A 8 -29.43 -13.30 -13.99
N GLU A 9 -30.73 -13.02 -13.88
CA GLU A 9 -31.23 -11.85 -13.16
C GLU A 9 -30.84 -11.90 -11.67
N ALA A 10 -30.94 -13.06 -11.03
CA ALA A 10 -30.53 -13.24 -9.64
C ALA A 10 -29.02 -13.04 -9.43
N ILE A 11 -28.18 -13.51 -10.35
CA ILE A 11 -26.73 -13.28 -10.32
C ILE A 11 -26.42 -11.80 -10.52
N ALA A 12 -27.03 -11.16 -11.52
CA ALA A 12 -26.81 -9.75 -11.81
C ALA A 12 -27.23 -8.84 -10.65
N SER A 13 -28.35 -9.14 -9.98
CA SER A 13 -28.78 -8.42 -8.77
C SER A 13 -27.74 -8.53 -7.66
N ARG A 14 -27.22 -9.74 -7.41
CA ARG A 14 -26.20 -9.97 -6.37
C ARG A 14 -24.87 -9.28 -6.68
N GLU A 15 -24.47 -9.22 -7.94
CA GLU A 15 -23.28 -8.47 -8.36
C GLU A 15 -23.46 -6.97 -8.16
N GLN A 16 -24.65 -6.43 -8.44
CA GLN A 16 -24.97 -5.03 -8.16
C GLN A 16 -24.95 -4.72 -6.66
N ASP A 17 -25.50 -5.60 -5.83
CA ASP A 17 -25.48 -5.47 -4.37
C ASP A 17 -24.03 -5.47 -3.84
N ALA A 18 -23.18 -6.37 -4.36
CA ALA A 18 -21.77 -6.44 -4.01
C ALA A 18 -21.01 -5.15 -4.40
N ASP A 19 -21.32 -4.59 -5.57
CA ASP A 19 -20.72 -3.35 -6.05
C ASP A 19 -21.17 -2.13 -5.23
N ALA A 20 -22.43 -2.09 -4.82
CA ALA A 20 -22.96 -1.05 -3.93
C ALA A 20 -22.31 -1.13 -2.54
N ALA A 21 -22.24 -2.34 -1.96
CA ALA A 21 -21.58 -2.59 -0.68
C ALA A 21 -20.09 -2.21 -0.71
N ALA A 22 -19.40 -2.46 -1.82
CA ALA A 22 -18.00 -2.09 -1.97
C ALA A 22 -17.79 -0.56 -1.91
N LYS A 23 -18.65 0.20 -2.57
CA LYS A 23 -18.60 1.67 -2.53
C LYS A 23 -18.89 2.20 -1.13
N GLU A 24 -19.97 1.73 -0.50
CA GLU A 24 -20.33 2.12 0.86
C GLU A 24 -19.21 1.81 1.86
N ASN A 25 -18.58 0.63 1.72
CA ASN A 25 -17.45 0.25 2.55
C ASN A 25 -16.25 1.18 2.40
N LEU A 26 -15.92 1.60 1.17
CA LEU A 26 -14.82 2.53 0.94
C LEU A 26 -15.15 3.94 1.43
N ASP A 27 -16.37 4.42 1.21
CA ASP A 27 -16.83 5.71 1.73
C ASP A 27 -16.74 5.75 3.26
N ARG A 28 -17.18 4.67 3.92
CA ARG A 28 -17.08 4.51 5.37
C ARG A 28 -15.62 4.40 5.85
N ALA A 29 -14.80 3.60 5.17
CA ALA A 29 -13.41 3.36 5.52
C ALA A 29 -12.56 4.64 5.43
N LEU A 30 -12.76 5.40 4.35
CA LEU A 30 -11.99 6.62 4.09
C LEU A 30 -12.56 7.83 4.82
N GLY A 31 -13.87 7.89 5.04
CA GLY A 31 -14.53 9.02 5.71
C GLY A 31 -14.13 10.36 5.08
N ALA A 32 -13.69 11.31 5.91
CA ALA A 32 -13.23 12.62 5.45
C ALA A 32 -11.96 12.57 4.57
N ALA A 33 -11.13 11.53 4.71
CA ALA A 33 -9.93 11.34 3.92
C ALA A 33 -10.23 10.99 2.45
N HIS A 34 -11.47 10.57 2.14
CA HIS A 34 -11.88 10.24 0.77
C HIS A 34 -11.63 11.41 -0.20
N ALA A 35 -11.91 12.65 0.22
CA ALA A 35 -11.69 13.85 -0.60
C ALA A 35 -10.23 14.08 -1.02
N HIS A 36 -9.28 13.48 -0.30
CA HIS A 36 -7.84 13.59 -0.55
C HIS A 36 -7.26 12.33 -1.21
N CYS A 37 -8.09 11.31 -1.44
CA CYS A 37 -7.67 10.06 -2.06
C CYS A 37 -7.40 10.26 -3.56
N PRO A 38 -6.16 9.99 -4.04
CA PRO A 38 -5.88 10.01 -5.46
C PRO A 38 -6.80 9.05 -6.24
N GLN A 39 -7.35 9.50 -7.37
CA GLN A 39 -8.31 8.72 -8.14
C GLN A 39 -7.77 7.34 -8.55
N GLU A 40 -6.50 7.29 -8.94
CA GLU A 40 -5.81 6.05 -9.31
C GLU A 40 -5.69 5.04 -8.16
N LEU A 41 -5.64 5.52 -6.91
CA LEU A 41 -5.66 4.67 -5.72
C LEU A 41 -7.09 4.24 -5.38
N LEU A 42 -8.05 5.16 -5.45
CA LEU A 42 -9.45 4.87 -5.22
C LEU A 42 -9.96 3.79 -6.18
N THR A 43 -9.62 3.87 -7.47
CA THR A 43 -9.96 2.85 -8.46
C THR A 43 -9.38 1.48 -8.10
N ALA A 44 -8.11 1.42 -7.68
CA ALA A 44 -7.48 0.16 -7.29
C ALA A 44 -8.16 -0.48 -6.06
N LEU A 45 -8.53 0.34 -5.07
CA LEU A 45 -9.24 -0.09 -3.88
C LEU A 45 -10.65 -0.55 -4.20
N LEU A 46 -11.35 0.17 -5.08
CA LEU A 46 -12.69 -0.20 -5.53
C LEU A 46 -12.69 -1.57 -6.19
N VAL A 47 -11.75 -1.83 -7.11
CA VAL A 47 -11.63 -3.15 -7.75
C VAL A 47 -11.33 -4.24 -6.72
N ALA A 48 -10.43 -3.99 -5.77
CA ALA A 48 -10.10 -4.95 -4.71
C ALA A 48 -11.30 -5.25 -3.81
N GLU A 49 -12.02 -4.21 -3.37
CA GLU A 49 -13.17 -4.33 -2.49
C GLU A 49 -14.37 -4.97 -3.20
N GLN A 50 -14.66 -4.60 -4.46
CA GLN A 50 -15.68 -5.27 -5.28
C GLN A 50 -15.39 -6.75 -5.43
N THR A 51 -14.13 -7.10 -5.70
CA THR A 51 -13.73 -8.50 -5.83
C THR A 51 -13.92 -9.23 -4.50
N PHE A 52 -13.58 -8.61 -3.37
CA PHE A 52 -13.83 -9.17 -2.05
C PHE A 52 -15.33 -9.40 -1.79
N GLN A 53 -16.19 -8.40 -2.06
CA GLN A 53 -17.63 -8.53 -1.87
C GLN A 53 -18.24 -9.64 -2.73
N ARG A 54 -17.83 -9.73 -4.00
CA ARG A 54 -18.25 -10.80 -4.90
C ARG A 54 -17.75 -12.16 -4.43
N ALA A 55 -16.55 -12.22 -3.88
CA ALA A 55 -15.96 -13.45 -3.35
C ALA A 55 -16.66 -13.95 -2.07
N LEU A 56 -17.37 -13.09 -1.34
CA LEU A 56 -18.26 -13.53 -0.26
C LEU A 56 -19.54 -14.22 -0.76
N LEU A 57 -19.90 -14.00 -2.03
CA LEU A 57 -21.10 -14.54 -2.67
C LEU A 57 -20.81 -15.70 -3.63
N THR A 58 -19.53 -16.01 -3.87
CA THR A 58 -19.06 -16.95 -4.89
C THR A 58 -17.86 -17.77 -4.38
N ASP A 59 -17.41 -18.77 -5.13
CA ASP A 59 -16.25 -19.60 -4.79
C ASP A 59 -14.92 -18.99 -5.28
N LEU A 60 -14.81 -17.67 -5.35
CA LEU A 60 -13.60 -17.01 -5.82
C LEU A 60 -12.45 -17.24 -4.83
N PRO A 61 -11.24 -17.64 -5.28
CA PRO A 61 -10.13 -17.94 -4.38
C PRO A 61 -9.63 -16.70 -3.63
N ALA A 62 -9.33 -16.86 -2.33
CA ALA A 62 -8.79 -15.78 -1.49
C ALA A 62 -7.48 -15.18 -2.07
N GLY A 63 -6.67 -16.00 -2.75
CA GLY A 63 -5.45 -15.54 -3.42
C GLY A 63 -5.67 -14.46 -4.48
N SER A 64 -6.76 -14.52 -5.25
CA SER A 64 -7.10 -13.48 -6.24
C SER A 64 -7.42 -12.16 -5.58
N VAL A 65 -8.15 -12.21 -4.47
CA VAL A 65 -8.49 -11.01 -3.69
C VAL A 65 -7.25 -10.43 -2.99
N ALA A 66 -6.38 -11.31 -2.47
CA ALA A 66 -5.10 -10.93 -1.86
C ALA A 66 -4.16 -10.24 -2.87
N LEU A 67 -4.13 -10.70 -4.13
CA LEU A 67 -3.37 -10.04 -5.19
C LEU A 67 -3.82 -8.59 -5.40
N LEU A 68 -5.13 -8.36 -5.50
CA LEU A 68 -5.68 -7.02 -5.72
C LEU A 68 -5.44 -6.08 -4.55
N PHE A 69 -5.67 -6.56 -3.32
CA PHE A 69 -5.44 -5.77 -2.12
C PHE A 69 -3.96 -5.47 -1.86
N SER A 70 -3.06 -6.45 -2.08
CA SER A 70 -1.62 -6.21 -1.97
C SER A 70 -1.11 -5.23 -3.04
N GLY A 71 -1.65 -5.28 -4.25
CA GLY A 71 -1.40 -4.29 -5.30
C GLY A 71 -1.94 -2.90 -4.96
N ALA A 72 -3.11 -2.80 -4.31
CA ALA A 72 -3.65 -1.54 -3.83
C ALA A 72 -2.77 -0.93 -2.72
N LEU A 73 -2.27 -1.73 -1.77
CA LEU A 73 -1.31 -1.28 -0.76
C LEU A 73 0.01 -0.82 -1.40
N GLU A 74 0.54 -1.55 -2.39
CA GLU A 74 1.76 -1.16 -3.11
C GLU A 74 1.59 0.19 -3.80
N ARG A 75 0.45 0.38 -4.47
CA ARG A 75 0.10 1.65 -5.09
C ARG A 75 -0.06 2.77 -4.04
N ALA A 76 -0.66 2.49 -2.90
CA ALA A 76 -0.79 3.44 -1.81
C ALA A 76 0.58 3.89 -1.27
N LEU A 77 1.47 2.95 -0.94
CA LEU A 77 2.83 3.27 -0.49
C LEU A 77 3.61 4.06 -1.55
N PHE A 78 3.48 3.68 -2.83
CA PHE A 78 4.16 4.40 -3.89
C PHE A 78 3.66 5.86 -4.02
N ILE A 79 2.34 6.05 -4.11
CA ILE A 79 1.77 7.38 -4.34
C ILE A 79 1.92 8.28 -3.12
N LEU A 80 1.63 7.74 -1.94
CA LEU A 80 1.58 8.53 -0.71
C LEU A 80 2.98 8.70 -0.14
N TYR A 81 3.85 7.68 -0.14
CA TYR A 81 5.20 7.81 0.42
C TYR A 81 6.24 8.15 -0.64
N VAL A 82 6.50 7.22 -1.56
CA VAL A 82 7.67 7.30 -2.47
C VAL A 82 7.60 8.55 -3.35
N LYS A 83 6.49 8.75 -4.06
CA LYS A 83 6.31 9.88 -4.99
C LYS A 83 6.30 11.23 -4.26
N ARG A 84 5.69 11.30 -3.07
CA ARG A 84 5.70 12.52 -2.25
C ARG A 84 7.09 12.82 -1.70
N PHE A 85 7.84 11.80 -1.30
CA PHE A 85 9.21 11.95 -0.85
C PHE A 85 10.12 12.45 -1.96
N ASP A 86 10.03 11.90 -3.18
CA ASP A 86 10.80 12.41 -4.33
C ASP A 86 10.47 13.89 -4.62
N ALA A 87 9.18 14.24 -4.64
CA ALA A 87 8.74 15.62 -4.80
C ALA A 87 9.25 16.53 -3.66
N TRP A 88 9.31 16.03 -2.43
CA TRP A 88 9.87 16.75 -1.29
C TRP A 88 11.38 16.94 -1.41
N LEU A 89 12.14 15.90 -1.81
CA LEU A 89 13.58 16.00 -2.08
C LEU A 89 13.88 17.03 -3.17
N GLY A 90 13.04 17.08 -4.21
CA GLY A 90 13.13 18.09 -5.26
C GLY A 90 12.88 19.51 -4.76
N ARG A 91 11.79 19.72 -4.02
CA ARG A 91 11.42 21.06 -3.51
C ARG A 91 12.37 21.60 -2.45
N THR A 92 12.95 20.72 -1.63
CA THR A 92 13.86 21.12 -0.54
C THR A 92 15.33 21.17 -0.96
N GLY A 93 15.67 20.69 -2.17
CA GLY A 93 17.05 20.60 -2.63
C GLY A 93 17.90 19.53 -1.91
N ARG A 94 17.28 18.66 -1.09
CA ARG A 94 17.98 17.67 -0.25
C ARG A 94 18.30 16.35 -0.96
N ARG A 95 17.99 16.22 -2.26
CA ARG A 95 18.25 14.98 -3.01
C ARG A 95 19.72 14.57 -2.97
N GLN A 96 20.64 15.50 -3.23
CA GLN A 96 22.06 15.17 -3.27
C GLN A 96 22.58 14.76 -1.88
N GLU A 97 22.17 15.45 -0.82
CA GLU A 97 22.47 15.09 0.58
C GLU A 97 21.99 13.66 0.89
N PHE A 98 20.76 13.32 0.49
CA PHE A 98 20.18 11.99 0.69
C PHE A 98 20.97 10.90 -0.03
N LEU A 99 21.34 11.12 -1.30
CA LEU A 99 22.10 10.15 -2.08
C LEU A 99 23.53 9.99 -1.54
N ASP A 100 24.23 11.09 -1.26
CA ASP A 100 25.62 11.07 -0.79
C ASP A 100 25.75 10.40 0.58
N GLY A 101 24.82 10.66 1.50
CA GLY A 101 24.81 10.02 2.81
C GLY A 101 24.62 8.51 2.76
N ALA A 102 24.03 8.00 1.68
CA ALA A 102 23.65 6.61 1.51
C ALA A 102 24.60 5.81 0.60
N VAL A 103 25.70 6.41 0.13
CA VAL A 103 26.72 5.72 -0.67
C VAL A 103 27.46 4.71 0.19
N ARG A 104 27.41 3.45 -0.24
CA ARG A 104 28.21 2.36 0.34
C ARG A 104 29.59 2.27 -0.31
N GLU A 105 29.64 2.34 -1.65
CA GLU A 105 30.88 2.23 -2.41
C GLU A 105 30.83 3.04 -3.71
N ARG A 106 31.98 3.57 -4.15
CA ARG A 106 32.15 4.19 -5.48
C ARG A 106 33.23 3.45 -6.25
N ARG A 107 32.89 2.93 -7.43
CA ARG A 107 33.83 2.27 -8.35
C ARG A 107 33.79 2.96 -9.71
N GLY A 108 34.69 3.93 -9.89
CA GLY A 108 34.70 4.78 -11.08
C GLY A 108 33.41 5.59 -11.18
N GLN A 109 32.63 5.37 -12.25
CA GLN A 109 31.32 6.02 -12.46
C GLN A 109 30.15 5.28 -11.78
N ARG A 110 30.35 4.07 -11.25
CA ARG A 110 29.30 3.30 -10.58
C ARG A 110 29.22 3.66 -9.10
N VAL A 111 28.01 3.90 -8.63
CA VAL A 111 27.69 4.17 -7.23
C VAL A 111 26.85 3.01 -6.69
N GLU A 112 27.29 2.41 -5.59
CA GLU A 112 26.50 1.42 -4.86
C GLU A 112 25.95 2.06 -3.58
N TYR A 113 24.63 1.97 -3.39
CA TYR A 113 23.92 2.49 -2.22
C TYR A 113 23.72 1.40 -1.14
N PHE A 114 23.44 1.81 0.10
CA PHE A 114 23.12 0.87 1.19
C PHE A 114 21.83 0.06 0.93
N ASP A 115 20.88 0.61 0.18
CA ASP A 115 19.65 -0.07 -0.21
C ASP A 115 19.10 0.45 -1.55
N HIS A 116 18.30 -0.39 -2.20
CA HIS A 116 17.62 -0.08 -3.46
C HIS A 116 16.52 0.98 -3.31
N PHE A 117 16.04 1.26 -2.09
CA PHE A 117 15.07 2.33 -1.89
C PHE A 117 15.73 3.67 -2.21
N VAL A 118 16.94 3.92 -1.69
CA VAL A 118 17.73 5.12 -2.01
C VAL A 118 18.04 5.18 -3.51
N GLU A 119 18.47 4.07 -4.11
CA GLU A 119 18.82 3.99 -5.53
C GLU A 119 17.67 4.46 -6.44
N ALA A 120 16.41 4.25 -6.05
CA ALA A 120 15.25 4.69 -6.80
C ALA A 120 15.09 6.22 -6.93
N PHE A 121 15.84 7.01 -6.15
CA PHE A 121 15.83 8.48 -6.19
C PHE A 121 17.05 9.08 -6.88
N ASP A 122 17.99 8.24 -7.33
CA ASP A 122 19.11 8.69 -8.15
C ASP A 122 18.66 8.82 -9.61
N SER A 123 18.49 10.03 -10.11
CA SER A 123 18.07 10.27 -11.50
C SER A 123 19.10 9.86 -12.56
N ALA A 124 20.37 9.70 -12.18
CA ALA A 124 21.44 9.30 -13.10
C ALA A 124 21.42 7.79 -13.37
N HIS A 125 20.89 7.01 -12.44
CA HIS A 125 20.62 5.59 -12.61
C HIS A 125 19.13 5.45 -12.94
N ALA A 126 18.76 4.71 -13.99
CA ALA A 126 17.33 4.48 -14.30
C ALA A 126 16.72 3.51 -13.26
N GLY A 127 16.63 3.96 -12.01
CA GLY A 127 16.22 3.18 -10.86
C GLY A 127 14.77 2.73 -11.02
N ARG A 128 14.51 1.46 -10.69
CA ARG A 128 13.15 0.95 -10.57
C ARG A 128 12.51 1.55 -9.32
N ALA A 129 11.20 1.80 -9.35
CA ALA A 129 10.46 2.17 -8.16
C ALA A 129 10.66 1.14 -7.02
N PRO A 130 10.80 1.57 -5.76
CA PRO A 130 10.98 0.66 -4.63
C PRO A 130 9.79 -0.29 -4.48
N SER A 131 10.08 -1.55 -4.19
CA SER A 131 9.12 -2.57 -3.84
C SER A 131 8.51 -2.34 -2.44
N LEU A 132 7.37 -2.98 -2.17
CA LEU A 132 6.75 -3.01 -0.82
C LEU A 132 7.77 -3.34 0.28
N GLY A 133 8.60 -4.36 0.05
CA GLY A 133 9.57 -4.82 1.03
C GLY A 133 10.71 -3.82 1.25
N GLU A 134 11.04 -2.99 0.27
CA GLU A 134 12.02 -1.91 0.43
C GLU A 134 11.45 -0.77 1.25
N VAL A 135 10.22 -0.34 0.95
CA VAL A 135 9.52 0.69 1.73
C VAL A 135 9.37 0.25 3.19
N GLY A 136 8.92 -0.98 3.44
CA GLY A 136 8.79 -1.50 4.81
C GLY A 136 10.12 -1.51 5.58
N ARG A 137 11.21 -1.92 4.91
CA ARG A 137 12.55 -1.94 5.53
C ARG A 137 13.07 -0.55 5.87
N VAL A 138 12.91 0.44 5.01
CA VAL A 138 13.40 1.80 5.32
C VAL A 138 12.57 2.49 6.40
N LEU A 139 11.27 2.16 6.53
CA LEU A 139 10.44 2.66 7.62
C LEU A 139 10.92 2.14 8.97
N GLU A 140 11.26 0.85 9.06
CA GLU A 140 11.85 0.24 10.27
C GLU A 140 13.23 0.85 10.60
N ARG A 141 14.04 1.08 9.56
CA ARG A 141 15.41 1.59 9.70
C ARG A 141 15.51 3.11 9.74
N ARG A 142 14.40 3.84 9.76
CA ARG A 142 14.33 5.32 9.58
C ARG A 142 15.21 6.13 10.55
N ALA A 143 15.65 5.53 11.66
CA ALA A 143 16.55 6.15 12.63
C ALA A 143 18.03 6.14 12.19
N GLU A 144 18.39 5.37 11.16
CA GLU A 144 19.75 5.33 10.61
C GLU A 144 20.16 6.69 10.02
N ALA A 145 21.42 7.07 10.23
CA ALA A 145 21.89 8.43 9.93
C ALA A 145 21.68 8.84 8.47
N TYR A 146 21.89 7.93 7.52
CA TYR A 146 21.73 8.22 6.10
C TYR A 146 20.26 8.38 5.67
N LEU A 147 19.31 7.93 6.50
CA LEU A 147 17.86 8.10 6.29
C LEU A 147 17.32 9.36 6.98
N ALA A 148 18.18 10.25 7.50
CA ALA A 148 17.73 11.50 8.12
C ALA A 148 16.80 12.34 7.22
N PRO A 149 17.04 12.51 5.91
CA PRO A 149 16.09 13.21 5.03
C PRO A 149 14.72 12.52 4.94
N LEU A 150 14.67 11.18 4.96
CA LEU A 150 13.42 10.42 5.00
C LEU A 150 12.68 10.69 6.31
N ARG A 151 13.36 10.62 7.46
CA ARG A 151 12.77 10.91 8.77
C ARG A 151 12.20 12.33 8.83
N ASP A 152 12.94 13.31 8.32
CA ASP A 152 12.51 14.71 8.30
C ASP A 152 11.29 14.93 7.39
N PHE A 153 11.24 14.23 6.24
CA PHE A 153 10.05 14.19 5.39
C PHE A 153 8.85 13.60 6.13
N LEU A 154 9.02 12.48 6.81
CA LEU A 154 7.94 11.82 7.56
C LEU A 154 7.37 12.73 8.64
N ALA A 155 8.25 13.32 9.47
CA ALA A 155 7.87 14.22 10.55
C ALA A 155 7.17 15.51 10.07
N SER A 156 7.57 16.02 8.89
CA SER A 156 6.99 17.24 8.31
C SER A 156 5.73 17.01 7.49
N SER A 157 5.55 15.81 6.92
CA SER A 157 4.44 15.53 5.98
C SER A 157 3.26 14.79 6.62
N TYR A 158 3.49 14.11 7.75
CA TYR A 158 2.48 13.27 8.41
C TYR A 158 2.40 13.57 9.90
N ALA A 159 1.20 13.39 10.47
CA ALA A 159 0.95 13.52 11.90
C ALA A 159 1.05 12.15 12.62
N LEU A 160 2.02 11.31 12.23
CA LEU A 160 2.20 9.98 12.81
C LEU A 160 3.38 9.98 13.78
N GLU A 161 3.21 9.30 14.91
CA GLU A 161 4.28 9.04 15.87
C GLU A 161 5.25 7.98 15.36
N ASP A 162 6.48 7.96 15.86
CA ASP A 162 7.50 6.99 15.46
C ASP A 162 7.04 5.54 15.65
N ALA A 163 6.45 5.21 16.80
CA ALA A 163 5.92 3.87 17.05
C ALA A 163 4.88 3.44 16.00
N ARG A 164 4.15 4.39 15.41
CA ARG A 164 3.19 4.09 14.34
C ARG A 164 3.91 3.66 13.07
N TYR A 165 5.05 4.26 12.71
CA TYR A 165 5.83 3.83 11.56
C TYR A 165 6.40 2.42 11.72
N ASP A 166 6.76 2.01 12.94
CA ASP A 166 7.18 0.63 13.22
C ASP A 166 6.04 -0.35 12.97
N GLN A 167 4.81 0.01 13.36
CA GLN A 167 3.62 -0.79 13.07
C GLN A 167 3.31 -0.84 11.58
N VAL A 168 3.46 0.27 10.84
CA VAL A 168 3.33 0.27 9.37
C VAL A 168 4.36 -0.66 8.75
N ALA A 169 5.63 -0.58 9.17
CA ALA A 169 6.69 -1.44 8.67
C ALA A 169 6.38 -2.94 8.93
N ALA A 170 5.93 -3.27 10.14
CA ALA A 170 5.52 -4.61 10.52
C ALA A 170 4.33 -5.11 9.69
N PHE A 171 3.33 -4.25 9.47
CA PHE A 171 2.16 -4.57 8.64
C PHE A 171 2.55 -4.81 7.19
N VAL A 172 3.41 -3.96 6.60
CA VAL A 172 3.88 -4.12 5.21
C VAL A 172 4.68 -5.42 5.06
N ARG A 173 5.55 -5.74 6.02
CA ARG A 173 6.30 -7.00 6.04
C ARG A 173 5.37 -8.21 6.13
N TRP A 174 4.47 -8.21 7.11
CA TRP A 174 3.48 -9.27 7.29
C TRP A 174 2.62 -9.45 6.03
N SER A 175 2.17 -8.36 5.42
CA SER A 175 1.36 -8.38 4.20
C SER A 175 2.12 -8.96 3.00
N LYS A 176 3.40 -8.61 2.86
CA LYS A 176 4.26 -9.19 1.83
C LYS A 176 4.41 -10.70 2.04
N GLU A 177 4.83 -11.12 3.22
CA GLU A 177 5.14 -12.52 3.53
C GLU A 177 3.89 -13.41 3.55
N THR A 178 2.77 -12.90 4.05
CA THR A 178 1.55 -13.67 4.26
C THR A 178 0.64 -13.64 3.05
N LEU A 179 0.60 -12.55 2.27
CA LEU A 179 -0.34 -12.41 1.15
C LEU A 179 0.37 -12.40 -0.20
N ARG A 180 1.34 -11.52 -0.39
CA ARG A 180 1.94 -11.30 -1.71
C ARG A 180 2.85 -12.45 -2.15
N ASP A 181 3.75 -12.88 -1.28
CA ASP A 181 4.75 -13.91 -1.60
C ASP A 181 4.09 -15.26 -1.91
N PRO A 182 3.07 -15.75 -1.17
CA PRO A 182 2.36 -16.96 -1.55
C PRO A 182 1.72 -16.87 -2.94
N VAL A 183 1.09 -15.74 -3.28
CA VAL A 183 0.53 -15.55 -4.63
C VAL A 183 1.63 -15.54 -5.69
N ALA A 184 2.72 -14.79 -5.46
CA ALA A 184 3.83 -14.67 -6.42
C ALA A 184 4.56 -16.00 -6.66
N HIS A 185 4.57 -16.89 -5.67
CA HIS A 185 5.21 -18.21 -5.75
C HIS A 185 4.24 -19.34 -6.12
N GLY A 186 3.02 -19.04 -6.55
CA GLY A 186 2.03 -20.05 -6.95
C GLY A 186 1.45 -20.87 -5.81
N ARG A 187 1.66 -20.45 -4.55
CA ARG A 187 1.13 -21.05 -3.32
C ARG A 187 -0.19 -20.41 -2.87
N PHE A 188 -0.96 -19.85 -3.82
CA PHE A 188 -2.19 -19.12 -3.53
C PHE A 188 -3.31 -19.98 -2.91
N ILE A 189 -3.22 -21.31 -3.02
CA ILE A 189 -4.15 -22.27 -2.39
C ILE A 189 -3.99 -22.29 -0.86
N GLU A 190 -2.81 -21.90 -0.35
CA GLU A 190 -2.52 -21.85 1.09
C GLU A 190 -3.11 -20.59 1.77
N LEU A 191 -3.68 -19.67 0.99
CA LEU A 191 -4.25 -18.43 1.50
C LEU A 191 -5.71 -18.60 1.96
N GLY A 192 -5.95 -18.30 3.23
CA GLY A 192 -7.27 -18.27 3.81
C GLY A 192 -7.95 -16.90 3.73
N TYR A 193 -9.28 -16.92 3.81
CA TYR A 193 -10.08 -15.72 4.06
C TYR A 193 -9.82 -15.03 5.41
N PRO A 194 -9.44 -15.73 6.51
CA PRO A 194 -9.13 -15.06 7.77
C PRO A 194 -7.99 -14.03 7.65
N GLU A 195 -6.89 -14.38 6.99
CA GLU A 195 -5.74 -13.50 6.77
C GLU A 195 -6.14 -12.31 5.90
N LEU A 196 -6.90 -12.56 4.84
CA LEU A 196 -7.41 -11.53 3.95
C LEU A 196 -8.35 -10.55 4.67
N ARG A 197 -9.27 -11.06 5.51
CA ARG A 197 -10.16 -10.22 6.32
C ARG A 197 -9.37 -9.36 7.30
N ARG A 198 -8.37 -9.94 7.97
CA ARG A 198 -7.46 -9.20 8.86
C ARG A 198 -6.69 -8.10 8.13
N PHE A 199 -6.21 -8.38 6.91
CA PHE A 199 -5.53 -7.39 6.09
C PHE A 199 -6.47 -6.27 5.69
N ARG A 200 -7.65 -6.61 5.16
CA ARG A 200 -8.68 -5.65 4.76
C ARG A 200 -9.09 -4.76 5.93
N GLU A 201 -9.30 -5.35 7.10
CA GLU A 201 -9.64 -4.64 8.33
C GLU A 201 -8.57 -3.62 8.70
N GLN A 202 -7.30 -4.04 8.76
CA GLN A 202 -6.19 -3.15 9.09
C GLN A 202 -5.95 -2.05 8.06
N LEU A 203 -6.09 -2.39 6.77
CA LEU A 203 -5.89 -1.43 5.69
C LEU A 203 -6.98 -0.36 5.66
N LEU A 204 -8.26 -0.77 5.80
CA LEU A 204 -9.41 0.08 5.53
C LEU A 204 -10.13 0.60 6.77
N PHE A 205 -10.29 -0.19 7.83
CA PHE A 205 -11.25 0.11 8.90
C PHE A 205 -10.61 0.40 10.25
N SER A 206 -9.66 -0.43 10.70
CA SER A 206 -9.04 -0.28 12.01
C SER A 206 -7.61 -0.80 12.01
N PHE A 207 -6.65 0.13 11.96
CA PHE A 207 -5.23 -0.19 12.05
C PHE A 207 -4.77 -0.20 13.51
N ASP A 208 -4.29 -1.36 13.95
CA ASP A 208 -3.70 -1.57 15.28
C ASP A 208 -4.53 -0.97 16.43
N GLY A 209 -5.84 -1.22 16.41
CA GLY A 209 -6.79 -0.75 17.44
C GLY A 209 -7.14 0.74 17.39
N GLY A 210 -6.66 1.50 16.40
CA GLY A 210 -6.85 2.94 16.30
C GLY A 210 -8.22 3.42 15.79
N GLY A 211 -9.18 2.52 15.52
CA GLY A 211 -10.53 2.86 15.06
C GLY A 211 -10.63 3.47 13.66
N VAL A 212 -9.50 3.65 12.97
CA VAL A 212 -9.38 4.14 11.60
C VAL A 212 -8.35 3.28 10.86
N GLY A 213 -8.61 2.95 9.59
CA GLY A 213 -7.71 2.16 8.77
C GLY A 213 -6.40 2.87 8.42
N LEU A 214 -5.36 2.09 8.12
CA LEU A 214 -4.03 2.60 7.77
C LEU A 214 -4.10 3.59 6.61
N LEU A 215 -4.90 3.27 5.60
CA LEU A 215 -4.98 4.08 4.40
C LEU A 215 -5.53 5.49 4.68
N ALA A 216 -6.59 5.59 5.48
CA ALA A 216 -7.16 6.88 5.84
C ALA A 216 -6.13 7.72 6.63
N GLN A 217 -5.38 7.11 7.54
CA GLN A 217 -4.29 7.79 8.27
C GLN A 217 -3.18 8.30 7.32
N MET A 218 -2.85 7.55 6.27
CA MET A 218 -1.84 7.97 5.28
C MET A 218 -2.36 9.06 4.31
N LEU A 219 -3.67 9.17 4.14
CA LEU A 219 -4.32 10.14 3.26
C LEU A 219 -4.49 11.52 3.91
N GLU A 220 -4.33 11.62 5.24
CA GLU A 220 -4.36 12.87 5.98
C GLU A 220 -2.93 13.41 6.18
N PRO A 221 -2.40 14.21 5.24
CA PRO A 221 -1.14 14.90 5.49
C PRO A 221 -1.30 15.86 6.67
N ARG A 222 -0.19 16.09 7.38
CA ARG A 222 -0.11 17.13 8.40
C ARG A 222 -0.41 18.48 7.73
N ARG A 223 -1.48 19.15 8.17
CA ARG A 223 -1.86 20.50 7.72
C ARG A 223 -0.93 21.56 8.29
#